data_AF-A0A0W4ZBG2-F1
#
_entry.id   AF-A0A0W4ZBG2-F1
#
_cell.length_a   1.000
_cell.length_b   1.000
_cell.length_c   1.000
_cell.angle_alpha   90.00
_cell.angle_beta   90.00
_cell.angle_gamma   90.00
#
_symmetry.space_group_name_H-M   'P 1'
#
loop_
_entity.id
_entity.type
_entity.pdbx_description
1 polymer ?
#
loop_
_entity_poly.entity_id
_entity_poly.type
_entity_poly.pdbx_seq_one_letter_code
_entity_poly.pdbx_strand_id
1 'polypeptide(L)'
;MLEEWKGYFELGVSLCLYEWQVLSMAVSSCWGGTDSGEKRDWLCGVLCELVENTGLISVEEVEGVILQVMEDEFNVIVEDGSVEEVSRKILMLYEKCRVGEVREIEEWYERWKKKHVRQG
;
A
#
# COMPACT_ATOMS: atom_id res chain seq x y z
N MET A 1 -9.60 14.32 18.97
CA MET A 1 -9.53 12.87 18.72
C MET A 1 -9.43 12.73 17.22
N LEU A 2 -8.22 12.74 16.66
CA LEU A 2 -8.04 12.31 15.28
C LEU A 2 -8.36 10.83 15.23
N GLU A 3 -9.07 10.43 14.19
CA GLU A 3 -9.65 9.10 14.00
C GLU A 3 -8.56 8.01 14.05
N GLU A 4 -8.41 7.34 15.20
CA GLU A 4 -7.36 6.33 15.45
C GLU A 4 -7.30 5.25 14.35
N TRP A 5 -8.43 4.94 13.72
CA TRP A 5 -8.52 3.98 12.61
C TRP A 5 -7.74 4.38 11.35
N LYS A 6 -7.51 5.68 11.12
CA LYS A 6 -6.74 6.16 9.96
C LYS A 6 -5.27 5.77 10.04
N GLY A 7 -4.67 5.86 11.22
CA GLY A 7 -3.29 5.44 11.43
C GLY A 7 -3.10 3.93 11.18
N TYR A 8 -4.09 3.12 11.56
CA TYR A 8 -4.09 1.69 11.25
C TYR A 8 -4.29 1.41 9.77
N PHE A 9 -5.15 2.17 9.09
CA PHE A 9 -5.36 2.04 7.66
C PHE A 9 -4.08 2.37 6.88
N GLU A 10 -3.46 3.52 7.15
CA GLU A 10 -2.20 3.95 6.53
C GLU A 10 -1.08 2.92 6.78
N LEU A 11 -0.97 2.39 8.00
CA LEU A 11 -0.04 1.32 8.31
C LEU A 11 -0.31 0.05 7.49
N GLY A 12 -1.58 -0.34 7.35
CA GLY A 12 -2.00 -1.49 6.55
C GLY A 12 -1.65 -1.34 5.06
N VAL A 13 -1.90 -0.16 4.49
CA VAL A 13 -1.55 0.15 3.09
C VAL A 13 -0.03 0.14 2.92
N SER A 14 0.72 0.77 3.83
CA SER A 14 2.19 0.76 3.83
C SER A 14 2.76 -0.65 3.82
N LEU A 15 2.24 -1.53 4.71
CA LEU A 15 2.66 -2.93 4.77
C LEU A 15 2.30 -3.70 3.48
N CYS A 16 1.15 -3.40 2.88
CA CYS A 16 0.72 -4.02 1.63
C CYS A 16 1.66 -3.68 0.47
N LEU A 17 1.98 -2.39 0.31
CA LEU A 17 2.92 -1.93 -0.71
C LEU A 17 4.34 -2.46 -0.48
N TYR A 18 4.76 -2.57 0.78
CA TYR A 18 6.06 -3.12 1.13
C TYR A 18 6.18 -4.62 0.80
N GLU A 19 5.15 -5.43 1.08
CA GLU A 19 5.19 -6.86 0.79
C GLU A 19 4.93 -7.21 -0.69
N TRP A 20 4.37 -6.27 -1.46
CA TRP A 20 4.16 -6.45 -2.88
C TRP A 20 5.49 -6.53 -3.64
N GLN A 21 5.75 -7.72 -4.22
CA GLN A 21 7.06 -8.07 -4.78
C GLN A 21 7.49 -7.14 -5.92
N VAL A 22 6.57 -6.78 -6.81
CA VAL A 22 6.88 -5.96 -7.99
C VAL A 22 7.39 -4.58 -7.58
N LEU A 23 6.67 -3.91 -6.68
CA LEU A 23 7.06 -2.60 -6.17
C LEU A 23 8.34 -2.68 -5.31
N SER A 24 8.46 -3.68 -4.45
CA SER A 24 9.69 -3.88 -3.67
C SER A 24 10.92 -4.11 -4.54
N MET A 25 10.77 -4.83 -5.65
CA MET A 25 11.84 -5.02 -6.63
C MET A 25 12.16 -3.71 -7.36
N ALA A 26 11.14 -2.94 -7.77
CA ALA A 26 11.31 -1.65 -8.44
C ALA A 26 12.05 -0.64 -7.54
N VAL A 27 11.71 -0.60 -6.25
CA VAL A 27 12.38 0.25 -5.25
C VAL A 27 13.83 -0.19 -5.05
N SER A 28 14.07 -1.48 -4.80
CA SER A 28 15.41 -2.03 -4.54
C SER A 28 16.35 -1.92 -5.75
N SER A 29 15.78 -1.89 -6.96
CA SER A 29 16.52 -1.74 -8.21
C SER A 29 16.63 -0.27 -8.66
N CYS A 30 16.13 0.68 -7.86
CA CYS A 30 16.10 2.12 -8.17
C CYS A 30 15.45 2.45 -9.52
N TRP A 31 14.43 1.69 -9.94
CA TRP A 31 13.76 1.93 -11.22
C TRP A 31 13.00 3.26 -11.22
N GLY A 32 12.56 3.72 -10.05
CA GLY A 32 11.99 5.05 -9.86
C GLY A 32 13.00 6.16 -9.53
N GLY A 33 14.31 5.91 -9.66
CA GLY A 33 15.36 6.86 -9.27
C GLY A 33 15.88 6.68 -7.84
N THR A 34 16.69 7.63 -7.37
CA THR A 34 17.28 7.62 -6.01
C THR A 34 16.24 7.80 -4.90
N ASP A 35 15.09 8.35 -5.26
CA ASP A 35 13.91 8.64 -4.45
C ASP A 35 12.84 7.55 -4.55
N SER A 36 13.15 6.37 -5.13
CA SER A 36 12.19 5.26 -5.30
C SER A 36 11.50 4.85 -4.00
N GLY A 37 12.20 4.91 -2.87
CA GLY A 37 11.63 4.67 -1.54
C GLY A 37 10.61 5.73 -1.12
N GLU A 38 10.91 7.00 -1.36
CA GLU A 38 10.00 8.13 -1.08
C GLU A 38 8.76 8.05 -1.97
N LYS A 39 8.91 7.63 -3.23
CA LYS A 39 7.78 7.41 -4.15
C LYS A 39 6.82 6.33 -3.68
N ARG A 40 7.33 5.25 -3.08
CA ARG A 40 6.47 4.23 -2.46
C ARG A 40 5.66 4.82 -1.30
N ASP A 41 6.31 5.60 -0.45
CA ASP A 41 5.66 6.19 0.71
C ASP A 41 4.64 7.27 0.28
N TRP A 42 4.94 8.03 -0.79
CA TRP A 42 3.99 8.93 -1.45
C TRP A 42 2.77 8.18 -2.02
N LEU A 43 2.99 7.06 -2.73
CA LEU A 43 1.91 6.22 -3.25
C LEU A 43 0.98 5.74 -2.13
N CYS A 44 1.52 5.39 -0.96
CA CYS A 44 0.70 5.03 0.21
C CYS A 44 -0.28 6.16 0.57
N GLY A 45 0.20 7.40 0.65
CA GLY A 45 -0.63 8.56 0.94
C GLY A 45 -1.72 8.77 -0.12
N VAL A 46 -1.37 8.69 -1.40
CA VAL A 46 -2.31 8.81 -2.53
C VAL A 46 -3.44 7.79 -2.41
N LEU A 47 -3.10 6.52 -2.14
CA LEU A 47 -4.10 5.45 -2.02
C LEU A 47 -4.99 5.64 -0.79
N CYS A 48 -4.44 6.10 0.33
CA CYS A 48 -5.23 6.40 1.52
C CYS A 48 -6.25 7.52 1.25
N GLU A 49 -5.79 8.64 0.69
CA GLU A 49 -6.64 9.78 0.34
C GLU A 49 -7.72 9.40 -0.69
N LEU A 50 -7.34 8.63 -1.70
CA LEU A 50 -8.25 8.18 -2.77
C LEU A 50 -9.43 7.40 -2.20
N VAL A 51 -9.16 6.43 -1.32
CA VAL A 51 -10.19 5.57 -0.72
C VAL A 51 -11.05 6.35 0.28
N GLU A 52 -10.44 7.25 1.07
CA GLU A 52 -11.14 8.09 2.04
C GLU A 52 -12.12 9.07 1.38
N ASN A 53 -11.71 9.71 0.29
CA ASN A 53 -12.48 10.81 -0.33
C ASN A 53 -13.63 10.33 -1.23
N THR A 54 -13.57 9.10 -1.73
CA THR A 54 -14.49 8.64 -2.78
C THR A 54 -15.70 7.89 -2.21
N GLY A 55 -15.59 7.25 -1.04
CA GLY A 55 -16.68 6.58 -0.33
C GLY A 55 -17.27 5.33 -0.99
N LEU A 56 -17.19 5.19 -2.32
CA LEU A 56 -17.66 4.09 -3.15
C LEU A 56 -16.66 3.73 -4.27
N ILE A 57 -15.37 3.83 -3.99
CA ILE A 57 -14.34 3.49 -4.97
C ILE A 57 -14.33 1.98 -5.27
N SER A 58 -14.21 1.61 -6.54
CA SER A 58 -14.11 0.21 -6.97
C SER A 58 -12.66 -0.30 -6.94
N VAL A 59 -12.49 -1.63 -7.03
CA VAL A 59 -11.16 -2.26 -7.10
C VAL A 59 -10.41 -1.77 -8.34
N GLU A 60 -11.13 -1.66 -9.46
CA GLU A 60 -10.60 -1.26 -10.77
C GLU A 60 -10.11 0.19 -10.77
N GLU A 61 -10.76 1.07 -10.00
CA GLU A 61 -10.32 2.47 -9.84
C GLU A 61 -9.00 2.55 -9.05
N VAL A 62 -8.88 1.80 -7.95
CA VAL A 62 -7.63 1.71 -7.19
C VAL A 62 -6.52 1.08 -8.03
N GLU A 63 -6.85 0.01 -8.75
CA GLU A 63 -5.92 -0.69 -9.64
C GLU A 63 -5.39 0.23 -10.73
N GLY A 64 -6.27 0.99 -11.40
CA GLY A 64 -5.87 1.93 -12.44
C GLY A 64 -4.87 2.98 -11.96
N VAL A 65 -5.06 3.50 -10.73
CA VAL A 65 -4.11 4.44 -10.12
C VAL A 65 -2.78 3.78 -9.83
N ILE A 66 -2.77 2.56 -9.27
CA ILE A 66 -1.51 1.84 -8.99
C ILE A 66 -0.77 1.52 -10.30
N LEU A 67 -1.47 1.03 -11.32
CA LEU A 67 -0.88 0.74 -12.63
C LEU A 67 -0.26 1.99 -13.26
N GLN A 68 -0.98 3.10 -13.25
CA GLN A 68 -0.48 4.36 -13.77
C GLN A 68 0.79 4.81 -13.03
N VAL A 69 0.81 4.72 -11.70
CA VAL A 69 2.02 5.08 -10.92
C VAL A 69 3.19 4.14 -11.22
N MET A 70 2.95 2.85 -11.38
CA MET A 70 4.02 1.92 -11.75
C MET A 70 4.63 2.25 -13.11
N GLU A 71 3.81 2.67 -14.07
CA GLU A 71 4.27 3.09 -15.39
C GLU A 71 5.00 4.44 -15.32
N ASP A 72 4.36 5.48 -14.78
CA ASP A 72 4.88 6.86 -14.80
C ASP A 72 6.10 7.03 -13.89
N GLU A 73 6.07 6.45 -12.69
CA GLU A 73 7.05 6.73 -11.65
C GLU A 73 8.17 5.70 -11.55
N PHE A 74 7.89 4.45 -11.96
CA PHE A 74 8.83 3.33 -11.89
C PHE A 74 9.16 2.74 -13.26
N ASN A 75 8.52 3.18 -14.35
CA ASN A 75 8.71 2.65 -15.71
C ASN A 75 8.50 1.12 -15.78
N VAL A 76 7.51 0.61 -15.02
CA VAL A 76 7.12 -0.80 -14.95
C VAL A 76 5.69 -0.97 -15.43
N ILE A 77 5.51 -1.87 -16.41
CA ILE A 77 4.19 -2.36 -16.79
C ILE A 77 3.93 -3.64 -16.01
N VAL A 78 2.83 -3.68 -15.25
CA VAL A 78 2.45 -4.84 -14.42
C VAL A 78 1.26 -5.55 -15.06
N GLU A 79 1.43 -6.83 -15.41
CA GLU A 79 0.39 -7.64 -16.09
C GLU A 79 0.15 -9.00 -15.39
N ASP A 80 0.70 -9.20 -14.19
CA ASP A 80 0.63 -10.47 -13.46
C ASP A 80 -0.64 -10.63 -12.60
N GLY A 81 -1.55 -9.65 -12.63
CA GLY A 81 -2.77 -9.60 -11.82
C GLY A 81 -2.54 -9.24 -10.35
N SER A 82 -1.30 -8.99 -9.93
CA SER A 82 -1.00 -8.67 -8.52
C SER A 82 -1.55 -7.31 -8.08
N VAL A 83 -1.74 -6.37 -9.01
CA VAL A 83 -2.31 -5.05 -8.70
C VAL A 83 -3.76 -5.15 -8.27
N GLU A 84 -4.56 -5.98 -8.92
CA GLU A 84 -5.95 -6.25 -8.54
C GLU A 84 -6.03 -6.82 -7.11
N GLU A 85 -5.15 -7.76 -6.77
CA GLU A 85 -5.08 -8.35 -5.42
C GLU A 85 -4.72 -7.31 -4.35
N VAL A 86 -3.72 -6.47 -4.62
CA VAL A 86 -3.31 -5.37 -3.75
C VAL A 86 -4.47 -4.38 -3.56
N SER A 87 -5.14 -4.00 -4.66
CA SER A 87 -6.26 -3.06 -4.66
C SER A 87 -7.42 -3.56 -3.82
N ARG A 88 -7.81 -4.83 -4.00
CA ARG A 88 -8.85 -5.48 -3.17
C ARG A 88 -8.46 -5.50 -1.70
N LYS A 89 -7.19 -5.78 -1.39
CA LYS A 89 -6.71 -5.82 -0.01
C LYS A 89 -6.75 -4.43 0.65
N ILE A 90 -6.41 -3.37 -0.08
CA ILE A 90 -6.50 -1.98 0.42
C ILE A 90 -7.95 -1.63 0.80
N LEU A 91 -8.92 -1.91 -0.08
CA LEU A 91 -10.33 -1.64 0.20
C LEU A 91 -10.84 -2.45 1.41
N MET A 92 -10.45 -3.72 1.52
CA MET A 92 -10.77 -4.56 2.68
C MET A 92 -10.18 -3.99 3.98
N LEU A 93 -8.94 -3.49 3.96
CA LEU A 93 -8.30 -2.87 5.13
C LEU A 93 -9.05 -1.59 5.55
N TYR A 94 -9.50 -0.79 4.59
CA TYR A 94 -10.31 0.40 4.86
C TYR A 94 -11.60 0.04 5.61
N GLU A 95 -12.36 -0.94 5.12
CA GLU A 95 -13.59 -1.41 5.77
C GLU A 95 -13.33 -1.92 7.20
N LYS A 96 -12.31 -2.77 7.38
CA LYS A 96 -11.93 -3.32 8.69
C LYS A 96 -11.54 -2.24 9.69
N CYS A 97 -10.72 -1.27 9.26
CA CYS A 97 -10.29 -0.18 10.14
C CYS A 97 -11.49 0.66 10.61
N ARG A 98 -12.44 0.94 9.72
CA ARG A 98 -13.65 1.72 10.07
C ARG A 98 -14.54 1.06 11.10
N VAL A 99 -14.54 -0.27 11.19
CA VAL A 99 -15.30 -1.02 12.21
C VAL A 99 -14.46 -1.40 13.43
N GLY A 100 -13.19 -0.96 13.49
CA GLY A 100 -12.28 -1.22 14.62
C GLY A 100 -11.58 -2.59 14.56
N GLU A 101 -11.66 -3.32 13.46
CA GLU A 101 -11.00 -4.61 13.25
C GLU A 101 -9.53 -4.44 12.83
N VAL A 102 -8.72 -3.85 13.71
CA VAL A 102 -7.31 -3.49 13.42
C VAL A 102 -6.29 -4.54 13.88
N ARG A 103 -6.74 -5.55 14.63
CA ARG A 103 -5.87 -6.56 15.24
C ARG A 103 -4.98 -7.30 14.23
N GLU A 104 -5.51 -7.61 13.05
CA GLU A 104 -4.73 -8.28 12.00
C GLU A 104 -3.58 -7.40 11.49
N ILE A 105 -3.80 -6.08 11.43
CA ILE A 105 -2.79 -5.09 11.01
C ILE A 105 -1.71 -4.96 12.08
N GLU A 106 -2.08 -4.93 13.36
CA GLU A 106 -1.14 -4.93 14.48
C GLU A 106 -0.25 -6.18 14.47
N GLU A 107 -0.86 -7.35 14.34
CA GLU A 107 -0.14 -8.62 14.27
C GLU A 107 0.77 -8.67 13.02
N TRP A 108 0.31 -8.11 11.89
CA TRP A 108 1.11 -8.01 10.67
C TRP A 108 2.33 -7.11 10.87
N TYR A 109 2.14 -5.94 11.46
CA TYR A 109 3.22 -5.00 11.76
C TYR A 109 4.25 -5.60 12.72
N GLU A 110 3.81 -6.31 13.76
CA GLU A 110 4.71 -6.99 14.70
C GLU A 110 5.54 -8.08 14.02
N ARG A 111 4.96 -8.84 13.08
CA ARG A 111 5.72 -9.80 12.25
C ARG A 111 6.71 -9.08 11.33
N TRP A 112 6.29 -7.99 10.70
CA TRP A 112 7.14 -7.20 9.81
C TRP A 112 8.35 -6.63 10.57
N LYS A 113 8.13 -6.05 11.76
CA LYS A 113 9.18 -5.58 12.66
C LYS A 113 10.18 -6.67 13.00
N LYS A 114 9.73 -7.85 13.41
CA LYS A 114 10.62 -8.98 13.76
C LYS A 114 11.50 -9.44 12.59
N LYS A 115 11.00 -9.34 11.34
CA LYS A 115 11.77 -9.67 10.13
C LYS A 115 12.83 -8.60 9.82
N HIS A 116 12.52 -7.33 10.02
CA HIS A 116 13.40 -6.22 9.63
C HIS A 116 14.35 -5.74 10.75
N VAL A 117 14.02 -5.97 12.02
CA VAL A 117 14.92 -5.72 13.17
C VAL A 117 16.11 -6.70 13.20
N ARG A 118 16.04 -7.82 12.48
CA ARG A 118 17.15 -8.80 12.38
C ARG A 118 18.18 -8.48 11.28
N GLN A 119 17.98 -7.43 10.49
CA GLN A 119 18.90 -7.02 9.40
C GLN A 119 19.61 -5.68 9.70
N GLY A 120 19.61 -5.23 10.96
CA GLY A 120 20.40 -4.10 11.45
C GLY A 120 21.63 -4.54 12.22
#